data_AF-A0A920GU27-F1
#
_entry.id   AF-A0A920GU27-F1
#
_cell.length_a   1.000
_cell.length_b   1.000
_cell.length_c   1.000
_cell.angle_alpha   90.00
_cell.angle_beta   90.00
_cell.angle_gamma   90.00
#
_symmetry.space_group_name_H-M   'P 1'
#
loop_
_entity.id
_entity.type
_entity.pdbx_description
1 polymer ?
#
loop_
_entity_poly.entity_id
_entity_poly.type
_entity_poly.pdbx_seq_one_letter_code
_entity_poly.pdbx_strand_id
1 'polypeptide(L)'
;MVNDDTSVDVSGDEPLIIYKNTQRPVCISSNRISAADKLIRETDTNIIISDDGLQHYKMSRDLEIVVFDGNRGIGKRTLLASRTIERIAGKIRRCRFCSEFIKDD
;
A
#
# COMPACT_ATOMS: atom_id res chain seq x y z
N MET A 1 3.53 -13.96 -8.53
CA MET A 1 4.57 -13.96 -7.49
C MET A 1 5.81 -13.40 -8.12
N VAL A 2 6.50 -12.51 -7.42
CA VAL A 2 7.84 -12.05 -7.79
C VAL A 2 8.84 -13.07 -7.26
N ASN A 3 9.89 -13.34 -8.03
CA ASN A 3 11.02 -14.19 -7.68
C ASN A 3 12.33 -13.62 -8.28
N ASP A 4 13.45 -14.31 -8.08
CA ASP A 4 14.77 -13.84 -8.53
C ASP A 4 14.90 -13.69 -10.05
N ASP A 5 14.15 -14.48 -10.81
CA ASP A 5 14.13 -14.43 -12.28
C ASP A 5 13.12 -13.43 -12.84
N THR A 6 12.34 -12.78 -11.97
CA THR A 6 11.32 -11.82 -12.40
C THR A 6 11.99 -10.51 -12.83
N SER A 7 11.82 -10.14 -14.11
CA SER A 7 12.35 -8.88 -14.63
C SER A 7 11.54 -7.67 -14.16
N VAL A 8 12.16 -6.49 -14.21
CA VAL A 8 11.52 -5.20 -13.92
C VAL A 8 10.38 -4.92 -14.90
N ASP A 9 10.51 -5.31 -16.17
CA ASP A 9 9.44 -5.08 -17.17
C ASP A 9 8.14 -5.84 -16.84
N VAL A 10 8.27 -6.97 -16.12
CA VAL A 10 7.12 -7.79 -15.70
C VAL A 10 6.58 -7.33 -14.35
N SER A 11 7.47 -6.99 -13.41
CA SER A 11 7.10 -6.72 -12.02
C SER A 11 6.87 -5.25 -11.69
N GLY A 12 7.46 -4.34 -12.46
CA GLY A 12 7.77 -3.00 -11.98
C GLY A 12 8.98 -2.99 -11.05
N ASP A 13 9.52 -1.80 -10.82
CA ASP A 13 10.67 -1.55 -9.95
C ASP A 13 10.33 -1.76 -8.48
N GLU A 14 9.23 -1.17 -7.99
CA GLU A 14 8.86 -1.23 -6.57
C GLU A 14 8.66 -2.66 -6.04
N PRO A 15 7.89 -3.55 -6.69
CA PRO A 15 7.67 -4.90 -6.17
C PRO A 15 8.96 -5.74 -6.16
N LEU A 16 9.84 -5.52 -7.15
CA LEU A 16 11.13 -6.20 -7.21
C LEU A 16 12.07 -5.71 -6.11
N ILE A 17 12.10 -4.40 -5.83
CA ILE A 17 12.87 -3.83 -4.73
C ILE A 17 12.38 -4.39 -3.38
N ILE A 18 11.06 -4.43 -3.16
CA ILE A 18 10.48 -5.00 -1.93
C ILE A 18 10.88 -6.46 -1.79
N TYR A 19 10.74 -7.27 -2.86
CA TYR A 19 11.13 -8.67 -2.84
C TYR A 19 12.61 -8.84 -2.52
N LYS A 20 13.49 -8.11 -3.21
CA LYS A 20 14.95 -8.21 -3.02
C LYS A 20 15.38 -7.82 -1.60
N ASN A 21 14.79 -6.78 -1.03
CA ASN A 21 15.16 -6.29 0.30
C ASN A 21 14.58 -7.14 1.44
N THR A 22 13.40 -7.71 1.26
CA THR A 22 12.71 -8.44 2.33
C THR A 22 12.87 -9.95 2.22
N GLN A 23 13.15 -10.47 1.02
CA GLN A 23 13.10 -11.89 0.69
C GLN A 23 11.81 -12.55 1.18
N ARG A 24 10.70 -11.78 1.17
CA ARG A 24 9.36 -12.23 1.55
C ARG A 24 8.49 -12.36 0.30
N PRO A 25 7.42 -13.16 0.34
CA PRO A 25 6.53 -13.30 -0.80
C PRO A 25 5.89 -11.97 -1.23
N VAL A 26 6.06 -11.62 -2.51
CA VAL A 26 5.44 -10.44 -3.12
C VAL A 26 4.52 -10.87 -4.25
N CYS A 27 3.28 -10.38 -4.25
CA CYS A 27 2.31 -10.67 -5.29
C CYS A 27 1.82 -9.39 -5.96
N ILE A 28 1.97 -9.33 -7.29
CA ILE A 28 1.47 -8.25 -8.13
C ILE A 28 0.18 -8.73 -8.78
N SER A 29 -0.89 -7.93 -8.68
CA SER A 29 -2.18 -8.21 -9.31
C SER A 29 -3.04 -6.96 -9.33
N SER A 30 -3.75 -6.71 -10.43
CA SER A 30 -4.77 -5.65 -10.47
C SER A 30 -5.96 -5.92 -9.52
N ASN A 31 -6.20 -7.19 -9.16
CA ASN A 31 -7.19 -7.61 -8.18
C ASN A 31 -6.50 -8.02 -6.86
N ARG A 32 -6.57 -7.13 -5.86
CA ARG A 32 -5.94 -7.34 -4.55
C ARG A 32 -6.52 -8.50 -3.76
N ILE A 33 -7.81 -8.82 -3.93
CA ILE A 33 -8.43 -9.98 -3.26
C ILE A 33 -7.80 -11.27 -3.80
N SER A 34 -7.71 -11.39 -5.12
CA SER A 34 -7.06 -12.54 -5.74
C SER A 34 -5.57 -12.66 -5.37
N ALA A 35 -4.86 -11.54 -5.20
CA ALA A 35 -3.48 -11.56 -4.71
C ALA A 35 -3.39 -12.07 -3.27
N ALA A 36 -4.28 -11.60 -2.39
CA ALA A 36 -4.33 -12.04 -1.00
C ALA A 36 -4.65 -13.54 -0.91
N ASP A 37 -5.66 -14.01 -1.64
CA ASP A 37 -6.02 -15.44 -1.70
C ASP A 37 -4.84 -16.29 -2.19
N LYS A 38 -4.11 -15.79 -3.20
CA LYS A 38 -2.93 -16.46 -3.72
C LYS A 38 -1.82 -16.54 -2.67
N LEU A 39 -1.54 -15.46 -1.96
CA LEU A 39 -0.55 -15.43 -0.88
C LEU A 39 -0.93 -16.40 0.24
N ILE A 40 -2.20 -16.43 0.66
CA ILE A 40 -2.67 -17.35 1.71
C ILE A 40 -2.53 -18.81 1.30
N ARG A 41 -2.75 -19.14 0.02
CA ARG A 41 -2.71 -20.52 -0.47
C ARG A 41 -1.31 -21.03 -0.75
N GLU A 42 -0.45 -20.17 -1.28
CA GLU A 42 0.87 -20.56 -1.80
C GLU A 42 2.00 -20.31 -0.80
N THR A 43 1.70 -19.67 0.34
CA THR A 43 2.71 -19.29 1.33
C THR A 43 2.17 -19.42 2.74
N ASP A 44 3.09 -19.41 3.69
CA ASP A 44 2.89 -19.43 5.13
C ASP A 44 2.77 -18.01 5.72
N THR A 45 2.25 -17.07 4.93
CA THR A 45 2.11 -15.66 5.31
C THR A 45 1.00 -15.46 6.35
N ASN A 46 1.35 -14.88 7.50
CA ASN A 46 0.40 -14.50 8.56
C ASN A 46 -0.12 -13.06 8.46
N ILE A 47 0.63 -12.17 7.79
CA ILE A 47 0.33 -10.74 7.68
C ILE A 47 0.51 -10.30 6.23
N ILE A 48 -0.52 -9.70 5.66
CA ILE A 48 -0.50 -9.14 4.30
C ILE A 48 -0.47 -7.62 4.39
N ILE A 49 0.55 -7.02 3.77
CA ILE A 49 0.68 -5.57 3.63
C ILE A 49 0.34 -5.19 2.19
N SER A 50 -0.58 -4.24 2.04
CA SER A 50 -0.92 -3.65 0.74
C SER A 50 -0.44 -2.21 0.70
N ASP A 51 0.52 -1.93 -0.18
CA ASP A 51 1.13 -0.60 -0.34
C ASP A 51 0.11 0.50 -0.72
N ASP A 52 -0.80 0.20 -1.67
CA ASP A 52 -1.90 1.11 -2.03
C ASP A 52 -3.28 0.60 -1.58
N GLY A 53 -3.39 0.29 -0.29
CA GLY A 53 -4.67 -0.16 0.29
C GLY A 53 -5.77 0.87 0.11
N LEU A 54 -5.47 2.17 0.27
CA LEU A 54 -6.49 3.23 0.30
C LEU A 54 -7.31 3.35 -1.00
N GLN A 55 -6.82 2.86 -2.14
CA GLN A 55 -7.56 2.89 -3.40
C GLN A 55 -8.46 1.66 -3.63
N HIS A 56 -8.22 0.52 -2.95
CA HIS A 56 -8.85 -0.77 -3.25
C HIS A 56 -9.90 -1.26 -2.22
N TYR A 57 -10.94 -0.45 -1.96
CA TYR A 57 -11.94 -0.64 -0.88
C TYR A 57 -12.61 -2.01 -0.75
N LYS A 58 -12.63 -2.81 -1.81
CA LYS A 58 -13.27 -4.13 -1.80
C LYS A 58 -12.51 -5.14 -0.94
N MET A 59 -11.24 -4.87 -0.62
CA MET A 59 -10.43 -5.71 0.24
C MET A 59 -10.63 -5.33 1.71
N SER A 60 -11.03 -6.30 2.54
CA SER A 60 -11.12 -6.13 4.00
C SER A 60 -9.74 -5.84 4.59
N ARG A 61 -9.69 -5.02 5.64
CA ARG A 61 -8.46 -4.60 6.33
C ARG A 61 -8.72 -4.50 7.81
N ASP A 62 -7.84 -5.09 8.60
CA ASP A 62 -7.86 -4.97 10.06
C ASP A 62 -7.25 -3.64 10.52
N LEU A 63 -6.27 -3.14 9.76
CA LEU A 63 -5.52 -1.92 10.07
C LEU A 63 -5.22 -1.14 8.78
N GLU A 64 -5.28 0.19 8.86
CA GLU A 64 -4.86 1.11 7.80
C GLU A 64 -3.80 2.05 8.36
N ILE A 65 -2.68 2.19 7.64
CA ILE A 65 -1.61 3.14 7.94
C ILE A 65 -1.63 4.20 6.84
N VAL A 66 -1.61 5.47 7.22
CA VAL A 66 -1.50 6.58 6.27
C VAL A 66 -0.28 7.41 6.63
N VAL A 67 0.59 7.61 5.65
CA VAL A 67 1.81 8.41 5.80
C VAL A 67 1.53 9.80 5.24
N PHE A 68 1.85 10.83 6.01
CA PHE A 68 1.75 12.23 5.60
C PHE A 68 3.12 12.89 5.73
N ASP A 69 3.38 13.85 4.84
CA ASP A 69 4.51 14.75 5.00
C ASP A 69 4.16 15.79 6.07
N GLY A 70 4.85 15.72 7.22
CA GLY A 70 4.64 16.61 8.36
C GLY A 70 4.87 18.09 8.04
N ASN A 71 5.73 18.40 7.08
CA ASN A 71 6.01 19.77 6.66
C ASN A 71 4.91 20.33 5.75
N ARG A 72 4.27 19.48 4.94
CA ARG A 72 3.17 19.89 4.03
C ARG A 72 1.79 19.84 4.68
N GLY A 73 1.64 19.07 5.76
CA GLY A 73 0.35 18.78 6.38
C GLY A 73 -0.64 18.15 5.39
N ILE A 74 -1.94 18.20 5.71
CA ILE A 74 -3.00 17.78 4.79
C ILE A 74 -3.16 18.90 3.75
N GLY A 75 -2.56 18.73 2.56
CA GLY A 75 -2.43 19.78 1.54
C GLY A 75 -3.73 20.54 1.19
N LYS A 76 -3.59 21.79 0.71
CA LYS A 76 -4.71 22.60 0.21
C LYS A 76 -5.27 22.00 -1.08
N ARG A 77 -6.61 21.90 -1.16
CA ARG A 77 -7.41 21.47 -2.34
C ARG A 77 -6.96 22.18 -3.63
N THR A 78 -6.12 21.54 -4.43
CA THR A 78 -5.95 21.87 -5.85
C THR A 78 -6.81 20.94 -6.70
N LEU A 79 -7.33 21.44 -7.82
CA LEU A 79 -8.45 20.86 -8.59
C LEU A 79 -8.25 19.39 -9.07
N LEU A 80 -7.01 18.89 -9.14
CA LEU A 80 -6.71 17.49 -9.47
C LEU A 80 -6.58 16.58 -8.22
N ALA A 81 -6.13 17.14 -7.09
CA ALA A 81 -5.90 16.44 -5.82
C ALA A 81 -7.08 16.52 -4.85
N SER A 82 -8.05 17.40 -5.10
CA SER A 82 -9.18 17.69 -4.21
C SER A 82 -10.06 16.48 -3.93
N ARG A 83 -10.33 15.62 -4.94
CA ARG A 83 -11.07 14.37 -4.75
C ARG A 83 -10.32 13.33 -3.93
N THR A 84 -9.00 13.26 -4.09
CA THR A 84 -8.12 12.34 -3.35
C THR A 84 -7.96 12.80 -1.90
N ILE A 85 -7.81 14.11 -1.66
CA ILE A 85 -7.67 14.71 -0.33
C ILE A 85 -8.98 14.66 0.47
N GLU A 86 -10.15 14.96 -0.12
CA GLU A 86 -11.43 14.79 0.59
C GLU A 86 -11.67 13.33 1.00
N ARG A 87 -11.30 12.40 0.11
CA ARG A 87 -11.45 10.97 0.33
C ARG A 87 -10.45 10.44 1.36
N ILE A 88 -9.26 11.05 1.49
CA ILE A 88 -8.28 10.75 2.53
C ILE A 88 -8.68 11.41 3.86
N ALA A 89 -9.12 12.67 3.87
CA ALA A 89 -9.53 13.39 5.08
C ALA A 89 -10.73 12.74 5.78
N GLY A 90 -11.72 12.24 5.02
CA GLY A 90 -12.82 11.45 5.58
C GLY A 90 -12.38 10.10 6.17
N LYS A 91 -11.22 9.57 5.77
CA LYS A 91 -10.66 8.30 6.24
C LYS A 91 -9.69 8.44 7.39
N ILE A 92 -8.95 9.54 7.50
CA ILE A 92 -8.16 9.85 8.70
C ILE A 92 -9.07 9.76 9.94
N ARG A 93 -10.34 10.18 9.82
CA ARG A 93 -11.36 10.06 10.88
C ARG A 93 -11.79 8.61 11.21
N ARG A 94 -11.46 7.62 10.36
CA ARG A 94 -11.77 6.19 10.54
C ARG A 94 -10.51 5.30 10.68
N CYS A 95 -9.32 5.85 10.43
CA CYS A 95 -8.06 5.13 10.62
C CYS A 95 -7.93 4.77 12.09
N ARG A 96 -7.75 3.47 12.37
CA ARG A 96 -7.58 2.97 13.74
C ARG A 96 -6.21 3.33 14.33
N PHE A 97 -5.25 3.67 13.46
CA PHE A 97 -3.94 4.17 13.86
C PHE A 97 -3.47 5.19 12.81
N CYS A 98 -3.09 6.39 13.26
CA CYS A 98 -2.47 7.42 12.43
C CYS A 98 -1.19 7.82 13.14
N SER A 99 -0.04 7.48 12.55
CA SER A 99 1.27 7.94 13.04
C SER A 99 1.82 8.96 12.07
N GLU A 100 2.10 10.16 12.55
CA GLU A 100 2.90 11.13 11.81
C GLU A 100 4.35 10.63 11.80
N PHE A 101 4.79 10.10 10.66
CA PHE A 101 6.22 9.93 10.41
C PHE A 101 6.72 11.25 9.84
N ILE A 102 7.32 12.08 10.70
CA ILE A 102 8.10 13.22 10.27
C ILE A 102 9.32 12.64 9.55
N LYS A 103 9.37 12.84 8.24
CA LYS A 103 10.61 12.64 7.49
C LYS A 103 11.49 13.83 7.89
N ASP A 104 12.43 13.61 8.81
CA ASP A 104 13.56 14.51 8.95
C ASP A 104 14.33 14.41 7.63
N ASP A 105 14.41 15.53 6.90
CA ASP A 105 15.00 15.65 5.56
C ASP A 105 16.43 15.06 5.48
#